data_AF-A0A2P5APH2-F1
#
_entry.id   AF-A0A2P5APH2-F1
#
_cell.length_a   1.000
_cell.length_b   1.000
_cell.length_c   1.000
_cell.angle_alpha   90.00
_cell.angle_beta   90.00
_cell.angle_gamma   90.00
#
_symmetry.space_group_name_H-M   'P 1'
#
loop_
_entity.id
_entity.type
_entity.pdbx_description
1 polymer ?
#
loop_
_entity_poly.entity_id
_entity_poly.type
_entity_poly.pdbx_seq_one_letter_code
_entity_poly.pdbx_strand_id
1 'polypeptide(L)'
;MNNGENYISLYLAIVESETLQDPSNGYLVDDSCVFGAEVFVLTHTRSWESLSLVQPLPIGQKLSTTWEIENFTKFGKVVHESNIFTLGGREWYLRIYPNGYGDNKGKAVSLYLMPSNWAKNPTKAAVYVKYKLRILDRVHGKHAEHTDHNCFGALRYLGCGIGIGSIISLKDLQNPKNGFMVKDRLSVEVEFLMVSETKNFSESTSSAKE
;
A
#
# COMPACT_ATOMS: atom_id res chain seq x y z
N MET A 1 7.34 40.36 -13.53
CA MET A 1 6.54 39.73 -14.59
C MET A 1 6.36 38.27 -14.16
N ASN A 2 5.15 37.90 -13.77
CA ASN A 2 4.82 36.59 -13.21
C ASN A 2 4.78 35.55 -14.33
N ASN A 3 5.73 34.61 -14.33
CA ASN A 3 5.57 33.35 -15.03
C ASN A 3 4.69 32.45 -14.15
N GLY A 4 3.37 32.65 -14.20
CA GLY A 4 2.41 31.77 -13.54
C GLY A 4 2.35 30.44 -14.29
N GLU A 5 2.80 29.37 -13.67
CA GLU A 5 2.59 28.02 -14.19
C GLU A 5 1.10 27.66 -14.06
N ASN A 6 0.49 27.27 -15.17
CA ASN A 6 -0.92 26.89 -15.25
C ASN A 6 -1.07 25.39 -14.94
N TYR A 7 -2.00 25.04 -14.07
CA TYR A 7 -2.28 23.65 -13.68
C TYR A 7 -3.65 23.19 -14.21
N ILE A 8 -3.72 21.92 -14.63
CA ILE A 8 -4.92 21.26 -15.17
C ILE A 8 -5.53 20.41 -14.05
N SER A 9 -6.78 20.69 -13.67
CA SER A 9 -7.57 19.77 -12.83
C SER A 9 -8.40 18.85 -13.72
N LEU A 10 -8.41 17.56 -13.41
CA LEU A 10 -9.23 16.54 -14.08
C LEU A 10 -10.23 15.98 -13.08
N TYR A 11 -11.52 16.05 -13.41
CA TYR A 11 -12.56 15.34 -12.67
C TYR A 11 -12.72 13.95 -13.27
N LEU A 12 -12.35 12.92 -12.52
CA LEU A 12 -12.57 11.52 -12.92
C LEU A 12 -13.91 11.04 -12.37
N ALA A 13 -14.91 10.90 -13.24
CA ALA A 13 -16.13 10.17 -12.91
C ALA A 13 -15.86 8.67 -13.07
N ILE A 14 -16.03 7.89 -12.01
CA ILE A 14 -15.92 6.43 -12.04
C ILE A 14 -17.34 5.88 -12.24
N VAL A 15 -17.55 5.13 -13.31
CA VAL A 15 -18.79 4.40 -13.59
C VAL A 15 -18.60 2.94 -13.16
N GLU A 16 -19.60 2.34 -12.51
CA GLU A 16 -19.55 0.93 -12.15
C GLU A 16 -19.49 0.04 -13.39
N SER A 17 -18.79 -1.10 -13.29
CA SER A 17 -18.62 -2.01 -14.43
C SER A 17 -19.94 -2.50 -15.02
N GLU A 18 -20.94 -2.75 -14.16
CA GLU A 18 -22.28 -3.19 -14.59
C GLU A 18 -22.99 -2.08 -15.37
N THR A 19 -22.91 -0.83 -14.89
CA THR A 19 -23.48 0.35 -15.55
C THR A 19 -22.84 0.64 -16.90
N LEU A 20 -21.51 0.46 -17.01
CA LEU A 20 -20.78 0.66 -18.27
C LEU A 20 -21.17 -0.37 -19.34
N GLN A 21 -21.41 -1.62 -18.92
CA GLN A 21 -21.74 -2.72 -19.83
C GLN A 21 -23.23 -2.82 -20.18
N ASP A 22 -24.11 -2.15 -19.43
CA ASP A 22 -25.54 -2.13 -19.72
C ASP A 22 -25.82 -1.31 -21.01
N PRO A 23 -26.30 -1.97 -22.09
CA PRO A 23 -26.54 -1.30 -23.37
C PRO A 23 -27.59 -0.19 -23.29
N SER A 24 -28.48 -0.23 -22.29
CA SER A 24 -29.53 0.78 -22.12
C SER A 24 -28.98 2.14 -21.66
N ASN A 25 -27.79 2.18 -21.07
CA ASN A 25 -27.14 3.41 -20.63
C ASN A 25 -26.34 4.10 -21.75
N GLY A 26 -26.07 3.40 -22.86
CA GLY A 26 -25.42 3.98 -24.04
C GLY A 26 -23.94 4.36 -23.88
N TYR A 27 -23.29 3.95 -22.79
CA TYR A 27 -21.88 4.24 -22.54
C TYR A 27 -20.92 3.44 -23.44
N LEU A 28 -21.32 2.25 -23.87
CA LEU A 28 -20.53 1.34 -24.69
C LEU A 28 -21.30 1.03 -25.98
N VAL A 29 -20.74 1.39 -27.14
CA VAL A 29 -21.29 1.12 -28.47
C VAL A 29 -20.16 0.55 -29.33
N ASP A 30 -20.38 -0.61 -29.95
CA ASP A 30 -19.38 -1.31 -30.77
C ASP A 30 -18.01 -1.46 -30.07
N ASP A 31 -18.04 -2.00 -28.84
CA ASP A 31 -16.87 -2.17 -27.96
C ASP A 31 -16.07 -0.88 -27.70
N SER A 32 -16.68 0.28 -27.96
CA SER A 32 -16.06 1.59 -27.86
C SER A 32 -16.81 2.48 -26.87
N CYS A 33 -16.06 3.19 -26.02
CA CYS A 33 -16.59 4.15 -25.06
C CYS A 33 -15.83 5.47 -25.22
N VAL A 34 -16.54 6.60 -25.14
CA VAL A 34 -15.96 7.95 -25.24
C VAL A 34 -16.07 8.64 -23.89
N PHE A 35 -14.95 9.15 -23.39
CA PHE A 35 -14.89 9.92 -22.15
C PHE A 35 -14.62 11.39 -22.46
N GLY A 36 -15.47 12.27 -21.94
CA GLY A 36 -15.22 13.71 -21.90
C GLY A 36 -14.41 14.07 -20.65
N ALA A 37 -13.42 14.95 -20.80
CA ALA A 37 -12.70 15.55 -19.67
C ALA A 37 -12.92 17.06 -19.71
N GLU A 38 -13.57 17.60 -18.69
CA GLU A 38 -13.65 19.05 -18.49
C GLU A 38 -12.42 19.52 -17.72
N VAL A 39 -11.68 20.45 -18.34
CA VAL A 39 -10.47 21.03 -17.78
C VAL A 39 -10.79 22.45 -17.31
N PHE A 40 -10.69 22.67 -16.00
CA PHE A 40 -10.86 23.99 -15.40
C PHE A 40 -9.52 24.57 -15.00
N VAL A 41 -9.35 25.87 -15.23
CA VAL A 41 -8.21 26.64 -14.72
C VAL A 41 -8.60 27.20 -13.35
N LEU A 42 -8.02 26.65 -12.29
CA LEU A 42 -8.18 27.19 -10.93
C LEU A 42 -7.12 28.27 -10.70
N THR A 43 -7.55 29.47 -10.33
CA THR A 43 -6.64 30.62 -10.17
C THR A 43 -6.09 30.77 -8.74
N HIS A 44 -6.64 30.05 -7.75
CA HIS A 44 -6.20 30.14 -6.35
C HIS A 44 -6.31 28.80 -5.62
N THR A 45 -5.23 28.02 -5.61
CA THR A 45 -5.04 26.91 -4.67
C THR A 45 -3.80 27.18 -3.82
N ARG A 46 -3.98 27.40 -2.51
CA ARG A 46 -2.86 27.64 -1.57
C ARG A 46 -1.87 26.47 -1.47
N SER A 47 -2.30 25.28 -1.85
CA SER A 47 -1.48 24.07 -1.92
C SER A 47 -2.08 23.07 -2.89
N TRP A 48 -1.24 22.35 -3.65
CA TRP A 48 -1.67 21.23 -4.49
C TRP A 48 -0.72 20.03 -4.36
N GLU A 49 -1.23 18.86 -4.70
CA GLU A 49 -0.52 17.58 -4.64
C GLU A 49 -0.40 17.01 -6.06
N SER A 50 0.81 16.60 -6.45
CA SER A 50 1.03 15.82 -7.68
C SER A 50 1.29 14.37 -7.30
N LEU A 51 0.48 13.46 -7.82
CA LEU A 51 0.71 12.02 -7.74
C LEU A 51 1.37 11.56 -9.03
N SER A 52 2.58 11.04 -8.91
CA SER A 52 3.25 10.34 -10.01
C SER A 52 3.44 8.89 -9.60
N LEU A 53 3.02 7.98 -10.48
CA LEU A 53 3.45 6.59 -10.35
C LEU A 53 4.95 6.59 -10.63
N VAL A 54 5.75 6.37 -9.59
CA VAL A 54 7.18 6.18 -9.79
C VAL A 54 7.33 4.94 -10.66
N GLN A 55 8.20 5.04 -11.67
CA GLN A 55 8.62 3.90 -12.47
C GLN A 55 8.94 2.70 -11.56
N PRO A 56 8.78 1.45 -12.06
CA PRO A 56 9.29 0.29 -11.32
C PRO A 56 10.72 0.60 -10.85
N LEU A 57 10.99 0.31 -9.57
CA LEU A 57 12.24 0.70 -8.92
C LEU A 57 13.45 0.41 -9.83
N PRO A 58 14.45 1.32 -9.88
CA PRO A 58 15.63 1.13 -10.71
C PRO A 58 16.18 -0.28 -10.58
N ILE A 59 16.58 -0.88 -11.71
CA ILE A 59 17.05 -2.28 -11.77
C ILE A 59 18.15 -2.49 -10.72
N GLY A 60 17.89 -3.43 -9.79
CA GLY A 60 18.81 -3.77 -8.69
C GLY A 60 18.52 -3.08 -7.36
N GLN A 61 17.57 -2.15 -7.28
CA GLN A 61 17.17 -1.51 -6.03
C GLN A 61 15.98 -2.25 -5.39
N LYS A 62 16.24 -2.97 -4.29
CA LYS A 62 15.21 -3.61 -3.48
C LYS A 62 14.72 -2.64 -2.40
N LEU A 63 13.45 -2.25 -2.47
CA LEU A 63 12.81 -1.45 -1.43
C LEU A 63 12.04 -2.38 -0.49
N SER A 64 12.69 -2.86 0.57
CA SER A 64 12.08 -3.82 1.49
C SER A 64 12.52 -3.61 2.93
N THR A 65 11.70 -4.09 3.86
CA THR A 65 12.09 -4.23 5.27
C THR A 65 11.74 -5.61 5.77
N THR A 66 12.55 -6.14 6.69
CA THR A 66 12.33 -7.43 7.34
C THR A 66 12.13 -7.22 8.84
N TRP A 67 11.07 -7.82 9.37
CA TRP A 67 10.79 -7.96 10.78
C TRP A 67 11.17 -9.37 11.26
N GLU A 68 12.14 -9.43 12.17
CA GLU A 68 12.54 -10.66 12.84
C GLU A 68 11.74 -10.86 14.12
N ILE A 69 11.04 -12.00 14.19
CA ILE A 69 10.32 -12.43 15.38
C ILE A 69 11.11 -13.55 16.04
N GLU A 70 11.58 -13.33 17.26
CA GLU A 70 12.27 -14.34 18.07
C GLU A 70 11.30 -15.04 19.03
N ASN A 71 11.64 -16.27 19.43
CA ASN A 71 10.84 -17.10 20.33
C ASN A 71 9.39 -17.24 19.86
N PHE A 72 9.18 -17.53 18.56
CA PHE A 72 7.86 -17.56 17.94
C PHE A 72 6.88 -18.50 18.68
N THR A 73 7.35 -19.63 19.19
CA THR A 73 6.53 -20.55 20.00
C THR A 73 5.95 -19.91 21.27
N LYS A 74 6.66 -18.96 21.88
CA LYS A 74 6.24 -18.20 23.07
C LYS A 74 5.56 -16.87 22.72
N PHE A 75 5.65 -16.46 21.45
CA PHE A 75 5.10 -15.21 20.94
C PHE A 75 3.60 -15.11 21.18
N GLY A 76 2.91 -16.27 21.26
CA GLY A 76 1.52 -16.36 21.63
C GLY A 76 0.61 -16.45 20.40
N LYS A 77 -0.70 -16.57 20.65
CA LYS A 77 -1.72 -16.72 19.60
C LYS A 77 -2.48 -15.42 19.30
N VAL A 78 -2.06 -14.32 19.93
CA VAL A 78 -2.70 -13.00 19.81
C VAL A 78 -2.11 -12.21 18.66
N VAL A 79 -2.70 -11.05 18.34
CA VAL A 79 -2.16 -10.14 17.32
C VAL A 79 -0.86 -9.50 17.80
N HIS A 80 0.09 -9.31 16.89
CA HIS A 80 1.34 -8.59 17.15
C HIS A 80 1.64 -7.60 16.03
N GLU A 81 2.38 -6.56 16.38
CA GLU A 81 2.76 -5.49 15.48
C GLU A 81 4.27 -5.32 15.50
N SER A 82 4.85 -5.03 14.33
CA SER A 82 6.27 -4.65 14.24
C SER A 82 6.46 -3.24 14.78
N ASN A 83 7.73 -2.86 14.95
CA ASN A 83 8.08 -1.44 15.04
C ASN A 83 7.66 -0.71 13.75
N ILE A 84 7.40 0.59 13.86
CA ILE A 84 7.16 1.46 12.71
C ILE A 84 8.46 1.57 11.91
N PHE A 85 8.34 1.52 10.58
CA PHE A 85 9.44 1.69 9.64
C PHE A 85 9.04 2.61 8.49
N THR A 86 10.03 3.25 7.88
CA THR A 86 9.82 4.14 6.73
C THR A 86 10.15 3.42 5.43
N LEU A 87 9.20 3.37 4.50
CA LEU A 87 9.38 2.77 3.18
C LEU A 87 8.62 3.59 2.13
N GLY A 88 9.27 3.95 1.01
CA GLY A 88 8.67 4.80 0.00
C GLY A 88 8.25 6.19 0.50
N GLY A 89 9.00 6.75 1.46
CA GLY A 89 8.71 8.08 2.03
C GLY A 89 7.46 8.13 2.94
N ARG A 90 6.98 6.99 3.42
CA ARG A 90 5.84 6.87 4.34
C ARG A 90 6.15 5.90 5.47
N GLU A 91 5.47 6.09 6.60
CA GLU A 91 5.59 5.23 7.77
C GLU A 91 4.58 4.08 7.73
N TRP A 92 5.05 2.88 8.02
CA TRP A 92 4.27 1.64 7.97
C TRP A 92 4.63 0.76 9.17
N TYR A 93 3.79 -0.22 9.45
CA TYR A 93 4.13 -1.35 10.31
C TYR A 93 3.47 -2.62 9.78
N LEU A 94 4.00 -3.77 10.18
CA LEU A 94 3.40 -5.07 9.86
C LEU A 94 2.56 -5.53 11.04
N ARG A 95 1.39 -6.10 10.76
CA ARG A 95 0.53 -6.74 11.75
C ARG A 95 0.38 -8.21 11.39
N ILE A 96 0.74 -9.08 12.34
CA ILE A 96 0.65 -10.53 12.20
C ILE A 96 -0.38 -11.09 13.17
N TYR A 97 -1.15 -12.06 12.70
CA TYR A 97 -1.98 -12.94 13.52
C TYR A 97 -1.38 -14.34 13.42
N PRO A 98 -0.50 -14.74 14.36
CA PRO A 98 0.20 -16.03 14.36
C PRO A 98 -0.74 -17.23 14.32
N ASN A 99 -1.96 -17.09 14.84
CA ASN A 99 -3.01 -18.12 14.83
C ASN A 99 -4.21 -17.71 13.96
N GLY A 100 -4.01 -16.82 13.00
CA GLY A 100 -5.01 -16.42 12.00
C GLY A 100 -6.08 -15.46 12.50
N TYR A 101 -6.72 -14.78 11.54
CA TYR A 101 -7.81 -13.83 11.74
C TYR A 101 -9.04 -14.23 10.92
N GLY A 102 -10.24 -13.86 11.41
CA GLY A 102 -11.51 -14.23 10.77
C GLY A 102 -11.64 -15.73 10.52
N ASP A 103 -12.01 -16.11 9.30
CA ASP A 103 -12.25 -17.51 8.88
C ASP A 103 -10.98 -18.40 8.90
N ASN A 104 -9.81 -17.78 9.00
CA ASN A 104 -8.51 -18.45 9.04
C ASN A 104 -8.00 -18.69 10.47
N LYS A 105 -8.75 -18.28 11.49
CA LYS A 105 -8.37 -18.48 12.89
C LYS A 105 -8.17 -19.99 13.18
N GLY A 106 -6.99 -20.32 13.71
CA GLY A 106 -6.56 -21.68 14.02
C GLY A 106 -6.10 -22.51 12.81
N LYS A 107 -6.06 -21.95 11.60
CA LYS A 107 -5.72 -22.68 10.37
C LYS A 107 -4.43 -22.17 9.71
N ALA A 108 -4.24 -20.86 9.68
CA ALA A 108 -3.14 -20.22 8.97
C ALA A 108 -2.67 -18.95 9.70
N VAL A 109 -1.48 -18.47 9.35
CA VAL A 109 -1.01 -17.14 9.73
C VAL A 109 -1.64 -16.09 8.82
N SER A 110 -2.15 -15.01 9.40
CA SER A 110 -2.58 -13.83 8.65
C SER A 110 -1.55 -12.72 8.79
N LEU A 111 -1.31 -11.97 7.72
CA LEU A 111 -0.30 -10.92 7.67
C LEU A 111 -0.82 -9.70 6.90
N TYR A 112 -0.66 -8.52 7.48
CA TYR A 112 -1.17 -7.26 6.95
C TYR A 112 -0.10 -6.16 6.97
N LEU A 113 -0.08 -5.35 5.92
CA LEU A 113 0.63 -4.09 5.87
C LEU A 113 -0.30 -2.99 6.41
N MET A 114 0.18 -2.24 7.39
CA MET A 114 -0.59 -1.21 8.06
C MET A 114 0.06 0.17 7.83
N PRO A 115 -0.72 1.20 7.44
CA PRO A 115 -0.23 2.57 7.45
C PRO A 115 -0.08 3.07 8.90
N SER A 116 1.01 3.79 9.18
CA SER A 116 1.19 4.49 10.46
C SER A 116 0.84 5.97 10.35
N ASN A 117 0.37 6.57 11.45
CA ASN A 117 0.25 8.02 11.65
C ASN A 117 -0.48 8.80 10.54
N TRP A 118 -1.41 8.18 9.80
CA TRP A 118 -2.03 8.81 8.63
C TRP A 118 -2.78 10.12 8.96
N ALA A 119 -3.40 10.19 10.14
CA ALA A 119 -4.12 11.38 10.60
C ALA A 119 -3.20 12.60 10.88
N LYS A 120 -1.90 12.36 11.11
CA LYS A 120 -0.89 13.40 11.35
C LYS A 120 -0.06 13.71 10.11
N ASN A 121 -0.35 13.06 8.99
CA ASN A 121 0.38 13.30 7.74
C ASN A 121 0.02 14.71 7.23
N PRO A 122 1.03 15.56 6.93
CA PRO A 122 0.77 16.87 6.33
C PRO A 122 0.06 16.75 4.98
N THR A 123 0.20 15.61 4.30
CA THR A 123 -0.57 15.22 3.12
C THR A 123 -1.70 14.28 3.49
N LYS A 124 -2.93 14.62 3.09
CA LYS A 124 -4.05 13.67 3.12
C LYS A 124 -4.10 12.81 1.85
N ALA A 125 -3.16 13.00 0.92
CA ALA A 125 -3.03 12.24 -0.30
C ALA A 125 -3.07 10.74 -0.05
N ALA A 126 -3.85 10.03 -0.86
CA ALA A 126 -3.72 8.59 -0.94
C ALA A 126 -2.36 8.23 -1.56
N VAL A 127 -1.73 7.16 -1.07
CA VAL A 127 -0.49 6.62 -1.63
C VAL A 127 -0.80 5.26 -2.22
N TYR A 128 -0.57 5.13 -3.53
CA TYR A 128 -0.62 3.86 -4.21
C TYR A 128 0.65 3.07 -3.92
N VAL A 129 0.49 1.81 -3.53
CA VAL A 129 1.60 0.89 -3.31
C VAL A 129 1.25 -0.46 -3.94
N LYS A 130 2.17 -1.00 -4.74
CA LYS A 130 2.19 -2.43 -5.10
C LYS A 130 3.27 -3.09 -4.26
N TYR A 131 2.91 -4.10 -3.48
CA TYR A 131 3.81 -4.70 -2.51
C TYR A 131 3.72 -6.22 -2.51
N LYS A 132 4.77 -6.85 -1.98
CA LYS A 132 4.87 -8.28 -1.73
C LYS A 132 5.11 -8.51 -0.24
N LEU A 133 4.21 -9.25 0.40
CA LEU A 133 4.36 -9.75 1.76
C LEU A 133 4.97 -11.14 1.73
N ARG A 134 5.90 -11.45 2.64
CA ARG A 134 6.58 -12.74 2.71
C ARG A 134 6.77 -13.25 4.13
N ILE A 135 6.64 -14.57 4.28
CA ILE A 135 7.30 -15.33 5.33
C ILE A 135 8.52 -16.02 4.71
N LEU A 136 9.71 -15.69 5.20
CA LEU A 136 10.94 -16.14 4.57
C LEU A 136 11.29 -17.56 5.01
N ASP A 137 11.32 -18.49 4.05
CA ASP A 137 12.09 -19.73 4.17
C ASP A 137 13.59 -19.40 4.18
N ARG A 138 14.25 -19.68 5.31
CA ARG A 138 15.67 -19.40 5.56
C ARG A 138 16.60 -20.53 5.13
N VAL A 139 16.07 -21.66 4.68
CA VAL A 139 16.84 -22.87 4.34
C VAL A 139 16.87 -23.11 2.84
N HIS A 140 15.71 -23.07 2.17
CA HIS A 140 15.61 -23.42 0.74
C HIS A 140 15.35 -22.20 -0.16
N GLY A 141 15.08 -21.03 0.43
CA GLY A 141 14.73 -19.82 -0.32
C GLY A 141 13.33 -19.87 -0.94
N LYS A 142 12.50 -20.86 -0.60
CA LYS A 142 11.12 -20.98 -1.10
C LYS A 142 10.15 -20.28 -0.15
N HIS A 143 10.11 -18.95 -0.23
CA HIS A 143 9.29 -18.13 0.66
C HIS A 143 7.78 -18.34 0.43
N ALA A 144 6.99 -18.18 1.48
CA ALA A 144 5.53 -18.05 1.35
C ALA A 144 5.23 -16.58 1.08
N GLU A 145 4.66 -16.27 -0.08
CA GLU A 145 4.55 -14.91 -0.56
C GLU A 145 3.16 -14.55 -1.09
N HIS A 146 2.79 -13.29 -0.94
CA HIS A 146 1.54 -12.73 -1.46
C HIS A 146 1.81 -11.34 -2.02
N THR A 147 1.37 -11.09 -3.25
CA THR A 147 1.53 -9.80 -3.92
C THR A 147 0.16 -9.13 -4.04
N ASP A 148 0.09 -7.85 -3.67
CA ASP A 148 -1.14 -7.06 -3.74
C ASP A 148 -0.82 -5.60 -4.09
N HIS A 149 -1.84 -4.79 -4.33
CA HIS A 149 -1.72 -3.36 -4.54
C HIS A 149 -2.90 -2.59 -3.96
N ASN A 150 -2.64 -1.39 -3.44
CA ASN A 150 -3.72 -0.54 -2.94
C ASN A 150 -3.36 0.94 -2.83
N CYS A 151 -4.39 1.77 -2.68
CA CYS A 151 -4.30 3.18 -2.34
C CYS A 151 -4.57 3.38 -0.85
N PHE A 152 -3.50 3.45 -0.06
CA PHE A 152 -3.60 3.74 1.38
C PHE A 152 -3.95 5.21 1.59
N GLY A 153 -4.83 5.52 2.54
CA GLY A 153 -5.17 6.91 2.87
C GLY A 153 -6.34 7.55 2.14
N ALA A 154 -6.93 6.87 1.17
CA ALA A 154 -8.26 7.25 0.69
C ALA A 154 -9.25 7.19 1.85
N LEU A 155 -10.29 8.04 1.86
CA LEU A 155 -11.30 8.10 2.94
C LEU A 155 -11.84 6.71 3.36
N ARG A 156 -11.89 5.76 2.42
CA ARG A 156 -12.34 4.38 2.62
C ARG A 156 -11.36 3.50 3.44
N TYR A 157 -10.07 3.84 3.48
CA TYR A 157 -9.00 3.04 4.08
C TYR A 157 -8.20 3.79 5.15
N LEU A 158 -8.77 4.86 5.72
CA LEU A 158 -8.14 5.60 6.82
C LEU A 158 -7.89 4.65 8.01
N GLY A 159 -6.63 4.26 8.20
CA GLY A 159 -6.22 3.38 9.31
C GLY A 159 -6.50 1.89 9.10
N CYS A 160 -7.04 1.47 7.94
CA CYS A 160 -7.22 0.06 7.60
C CYS A 160 -5.98 -0.46 6.88
N GLY A 161 -5.37 -1.53 7.41
CA GLY A 161 -4.32 -2.24 6.69
C GLY A 161 -4.88 -3.28 5.74
N ILE A 162 -4.04 -3.68 4.79
CA ILE A 162 -4.40 -4.59 3.71
C ILE A 162 -3.35 -5.69 3.66
N GLY A 163 -3.80 -6.90 3.35
CA GLY A 163 -2.98 -8.09 3.38
C GLY A 163 -3.81 -9.33 3.23
N ILE A 164 -3.29 -10.44 3.76
CA ILE A 164 -3.80 -11.77 3.44
C ILE A 164 -4.14 -12.54 4.72
N GLY A 165 -5.32 -13.15 4.71
CA GLY A 165 -5.82 -13.96 5.83
C GLY A 165 -5.08 -15.28 6.03
N SER A 166 -4.45 -15.81 4.98
CA SER A 166 -3.71 -17.08 5.02
C SER A 166 -2.46 -16.97 4.13
N ILE A 167 -1.36 -16.43 4.68
CA ILE A 167 -0.08 -16.42 3.96
C ILE A 167 0.62 -17.78 3.99
N ILE A 168 0.48 -18.51 5.10
CA ILE A 168 1.02 -19.85 5.28
C ILE A 168 0.14 -20.62 6.27
N SER A 169 -0.10 -21.91 6.01
CA SER A 169 -0.83 -22.77 6.94
C SER A 169 -0.02 -22.99 8.23
N LEU A 170 -0.68 -23.19 9.37
CA LEU A 170 0.02 -23.50 10.62
C LEU A 170 0.80 -24.82 10.51
N LYS A 171 0.25 -25.78 9.76
CA LYS A 171 0.90 -27.07 9.47
C LYS A 171 2.22 -26.88 8.73
N ASP A 172 2.24 -26.05 7.69
CA ASP A 172 3.44 -25.84 6.87
C ASP A 172 4.46 -24.97 7.59
N LEU A 173 4.02 -24.01 8.39
CA LEU A 173 4.89 -23.18 9.22
C LEU A 173 5.62 -24.02 10.28
N GLN A 174 4.90 -24.95 10.94
CA GLN A 174 5.45 -25.80 12.00
C GLN A 174 6.25 -26.99 11.47
N ASN A 175 6.17 -27.29 10.17
CA ASN A 175 6.92 -28.37 9.58
C ASN A 175 8.41 -27.99 9.48
N PRO A 176 9.33 -28.63 10.24
CA PRO A 176 10.74 -28.27 10.24
C PRO A 176 11.42 -28.49 8.89
N LYS A 177 10.84 -29.31 8.00
CA LYS A 177 11.35 -29.53 6.64
C LYS A 177 11.12 -28.36 5.69
N ASN A 178 10.27 -27.39 6.07
CA ASN A 178 9.91 -26.27 5.19
C ASN A 178 10.79 -25.03 5.39
N GLY A 179 11.65 -24.99 6.42
CA GLY A 179 12.67 -23.94 6.59
C GLY A 179 12.19 -22.55 7.01
N PHE A 180 10.88 -22.36 7.26
CA PHE A 180 10.30 -21.08 7.72
C PHE A 180 10.64 -20.73 9.18
N MET A 181 10.89 -21.74 10.01
CA MET A 181 11.20 -21.60 11.43
C MET A 181 12.62 -22.12 11.70
N VAL A 182 13.57 -21.23 11.99
CA VAL A 182 14.96 -21.60 12.30
C VAL A 182 15.33 -21.04 13.67
N LYS A 183 15.73 -21.91 14.61
CA LYS A 183 16.02 -21.56 16.01
C LYS A 183 14.87 -20.79 16.69
N ASP A 184 13.63 -21.19 16.40
CA ASP A 184 12.40 -20.53 16.87
C ASP A 184 12.30 -19.05 16.47
N ARG A 185 12.84 -18.71 15.29
CA ARG A 185 12.75 -17.39 14.69
C ARG A 185 11.95 -17.45 13.40
N LEU A 186 11.06 -16.47 13.23
CA LEU A 186 10.27 -16.25 12.03
C LEU A 186 10.64 -14.90 11.44
N SER A 187 10.99 -14.89 10.15
CA SER A 187 11.31 -13.65 9.44
C SER A 187 10.17 -13.27 8.51
N VAL A 188 9.61 -12.09 8.72
CA VAL A 188 8.51 -11.53 7.96
C VAL A 188 9.01 -10.36 7.15
N GLU A 189 8.75 -10.30 5.86
CA GLU A 189 9.24 -9.22 5.01
C GLU A 189 8.10 -8.56 4.22
N VAL A 190 8.24 -7.25 4.01
CA VAL A 190 7.50 -6.53 2.97
C VAL A 190 8.47 -5.91 1.99
N GLU A 191 8.17 -6.07 0.71
CA GLU A 191 8.89 -5.46 -0.40
C GLU A 191 7.91 -4.60 -1.19
N PHE A 192 8.25 -3.33 -1.44
CA PHE A 192 7.50 -2.47 -2.34
C PHE A 192 8.05 -2.68 -3.75
N LEU A 193 7.17 -3.12 -4.64
CA LEU A 193 7.46 -3.26 -6.06
C LEU A 193 7.21 -1.94 -6.80
N MET A 194 6.30 -1.13 -6.28
CA MET A 194 5.97 0.21 -6.77
C MET A 194 5.37 1.04 -5.64
N VAL A 195 5.68 2.32 -5.60
CA VAL A 195 5.08 3.29 -4.69
C VAL A 195 4.87 4.61 -5.45
N SER A 196 3.72 5.26 -5.26
CA SER A 196 3.50 6.58 -5.84
C SER A 196 4.27 7.65 -5.07
N GLU A 197 4.84 8.61 -5.78
CA GLU A 197 5.38 9.83 -5.19
C GLU A 197 4.27 10.88 -5.11
N THR A 198 4.07 11.44 -3.92
CA THR A 198 3.26 12.64 -3.72
C THR A 198 4.18 13.84 -3.52
N LYS A 199 4.13 14.82 -4.42
CA LYS A 199 4.84 16.10 -4.26
C LYS A 199 3.85 17.18 -3.85
N ASN A 200 4.21 17.94 -2.83
CA ASN A 200 3.44 19.10 -2.40
C ASN A 200 4.06 20.37 -2.94
N PHE A 201 3.21 21.26 -3.39
CA PHE A 201 3.60 22.60 -3.78
C PHE A 201 2.77 23.58 -2.95
N SER A 202 3.44 24.60 -2.41
CA SER A 202 2.84 25.71 -1.68
C SER A 202 3.53 27.00 -2.09
N GLU A 203 2.79 28.07 -2.35
CA GLU A 203 3.38 29.37 -2.61
C GLU A 203 4.10 29.90 -1.36
N SER A 204 5.38 30.23 -1.48
CA SER A 204 6.11 30.95 -0.44
C SER A 204 5.69 32.42 -0.48
N THR A 205 5.03 32.91 0.56
CA THR A 205 4.79 34.35 0.74
C THR A 205 6.13 35.06 0.93
N SER A 206 6.66 35.70 -0.12
CA SER A 206 7.70 36.71 0.05
C SER A 206 7.08 37.90 0.75
N SER A 207 7.41 38.12 2.02
CA SER A 207 7.09 39.36 2.70
C SER A 207 7.88 40.49 2.03
N ALA A 208 7.18 41.34 1.27
CA ALA A 208 7.68 42.66 0.94
C ALA A 208 7.83 43.43 2.26
N LYS A 209 9.08 43.68 2.67
CA LYS A 209 9.38 44.67 3.69
C LYS A 209 9.27 46.04 3.01
N GLU A 210 8.30 46.84 3.46
CA GLU A 210 8.37 48.30 3.34
C GLU A 210 9.47 48.86 4.26
#